data_AF-A0A9J8CD48-F1
#
_entry.id   AF-A0A9J8CD48-F1
#
_cell.length_a   1.000
_cell.length_b   1.000
_cell.length_c   1.000
_cell.angle_alpha   90.00
_cell.angle_beta   90.00
_cell.angle_gamma   90.00
#
_symmetry.space_group_name_H-M   'P 1'
#
loop_
_entity.id
_entity.type
_entity.pdbx_description
1 polymer ?
#
loop_
_entity_poly.entity_id
_entity_poly.type
_entity_poly.pdbx_seq_one_letter_code
_entity_poly.pdbx_strand_id
1 'polypeptide(L)'
;CLLSKLVSSGVFSAVSMFLNTLTPKFYVALTGTSSLISGLILIFEWWYFRKYGTSFIEQVSVSHLRPLLGGVDNSSASSSSSSNGDTDSSRQSVSECKVWRNPLNLFRGAEYNRYTWVTGREPLTYYDMNLSAQDHQTFFTCDSDHLRPADAIMQKAWRERNPQARITAAHEALDLEDCATAYILLAEEEATTIVEAEKLFKQALKIGESCYRRSQQLQHHGAQYEAQHRRDTNVLVYIKRRLAMCSRKLGRTREAVKMMRDLMKEFPLLSMFNIHENLLESLLELQNYADVQAVLAKYDDISLPKSATICYTAALLKARAVSDKFSPEAASRRGLSTAEMNAVEAIHRAVEFNPHVPKYLLEMKSLILPPEHILKRGDSEAIAYTFFHLQHWKRVEGALNLLHCTWEGTFRMIPYPLEKGHLFYPYPVCTETADRELLPTVFHEVSVYPKKELPFFILFTAGLCSFTAMLALLTHQFPELMGVFAKAVKLIKHLYLCLKYKFFT
;
A
#
# COMPACT_ATOMS: atom_id res chain seq x y z
N CYS A 1 -41.74 -16.29 21.47
CA CYS A 1 -42.33 -16.99 20.30
C CYS A 1 -43.60 -16.30 19.76
N LEU A 2 -44.54 -15.84 20.61
CA LEU A 2 -45.76 -15.14 20.13
C LEU A 2 -45.54 -13.73 19.55
N LEU A 3 -44.52 -12.97 20.00
CA LEU A 3 -44.23 -11.64 19.43
C LEU A 3 -43.67 -11.69 17.99
N SER A 4 -42.94 -12.74 17.63
CA SER A 4 -42.38 -12.89 16.28
C SER A 4 -43.46 -13.20 15.23
N LYS A 5 -44.53 -13.92 15.61
CA LYS A 5 -45.67 -14.19 14.72
C LYS A 5 -46.57 -12.96 14.51
N LEU A 6 -46.71 -12.10 15.52
CA LEU A 6 -47.50 -10.86 15.43
C LEU A 6 -46.82 -9.77 14.59
N VAL A 7 -45.50 -9.60 14.69
CA VAL A 7 -44.76 -8.63 13.88
C VAL A 7 -44.68 -9.07 12.41
N SER A 8 -44.50 -10.36 12.14
CA SER A 8 -44.49 -10.90 10.76
C SER A 8 -45.86 -10.77 10.08
N SER A 9 -46.95 -11.05 10.80
CA SER A 9 -48.32 -10.90 10.29
C SER A 9 -48.70 -9.44 10.01
N GLY A 10 -48.29 -8.50 10.88
CA GLY A 10 -48.56 -7.06 10.69
C GLY A 10 -47.78 -6.45 9.52
N VAL A 11 -46.51 -6.85 9.31
CA VAL A 11 -45.69 -6.36 8.20
C VAL A 11 -46.16 -6.95 6.86
N PHE A 12 -46.50 -8.24 6.79
CA PHE A 12 -47.05 -8.83 5.57
C PHE A 12 -48.45 -8.29 5.23
N SER A 13 -49.28 -8.01 6.23
CA SER A 13 -50.58 -7.35 6.04
C SER A 13 -50.41 -5.90 5.57
N ALA A 14 -49.44 -5.15 6.12
CA ALA A 14 -49.15 -3.79 5.69
C ALA A 14 -48.54 -3.72 4.27
N VAL A 15 -47.67 -4.66 3.89
CA VAL A 15 -47.12 -4.78 2.53
C VAL A 15 -48.20 -5.24 1.54
N SER A 16 -49.06 -6.18 1.93
CA SER A 16 -50.19 -6.64 1.11
C SER A 16 -51.25 -5.54 0.94
N MET A 17 -51.57 -4.79 2.00
CA MET A 17 -52.43 -3.60 1.89
C MET A 17 -51.77 -2.49 1.05
N PHE A 18 -50.46 -2.26 1.21
CA PHE A 18 -49.71 -1.31 0.38
C PHE A 18 -49.79 -1.68 -1.10
N LEU A 19 -49.56 -2.96 -1.46
CA LEU A 19 -49.66 -3.46 -2.83
C LEU A 19 -51.11 -3.44 -3.36
N ASN A 20 -52.10 -3.72 -2.52
CA ASN A 20 -53.52 -3.69 -2.90
C ASN A 20 -54.11 -2.27 -2.99
N THR A 21 -53.43 -1.25 -2.45
CA THR A 21 -53.84 0.17 -2.52
C THR A 21 -53.17 0.90 -3.69
N LEU A 22 -52.31 0.23 -4.47
CA LEU A 22 -51.69 0.81 -5.66
C LEU A 22 -52.74 1.00 -6.76
N THR A 23 -53.31 2.20 -6.83
CA THR A 23 -54.23 2.56 -7.90
C THR A 23 -53.57 2.41 -9.28
N PRO A 24 -54.33 2.15 -10.36
CA PRO A 24 -53.79 2.12 -11.73
C PRO A 24 -52.95 3.37 -12.08
N LYS A 25 -53.27 4.52 -11.47
CA LYS A 25 -52.53 5.77 -11.61
C LYS A 25 -51.11 5.69 -11.02
N PHE A 26 -50.89 4.95 -9.94
CA PHE A 26 -49.55 4.69 -9.39
C PHE A 26 -48.73 3.84 -10.34
N TYR A 27 -49.29 2.74 -10.89
CA TYR A 27 -48.58 1.91 -11.87
C TYR A 27 -48.27 2.67 -13.16
N VAL A 28 -49.18 3.53 -13.64
CA VAL A 28 -48.93 4.40 -14.79
C VAL A 28 -47.82 5.42 -14.48
N ALA A 29 -47.83 6.03 -13.29
CA ALA A 29 -46.78 6.97 -12.88
C ALA A 29 -45.43 6.27 -12.72
N LEU A 30 -45.39 5.10 -12.06
CA LEU A 30 -44.20 4.27 -11.88
C LEU A 30 -43.62 3.86 -13.23
N THR A 31 -44.46 3.35 -14.14
CA THR A 31 -44.05 2.90 -15.49
C THR A 31 -43.60 4.07 -16.36
N GLY A 32 -44.26 5.23 -16.25
CA GLY A 32 -43.84 6.46 -16.93
C GLY A 32 -42.48 6.95 -16.44
N THR A 33 -42.26 6.95 -15.11
CA THR A 33 -40.97 7.33 -14.53
C THR A 33 -39.86 6.32 -14.84
N SER A 34 -40.14 5.01 -14.79
CA SER A 34 -39.14 3.99 -15.11
C SER A 34 -38.76 4.00 -16.59
N SER A 35 -39.73 4.20 -17.50
CA SER A 35 -39.46 4.34 -18.94
C SER A 35 -38.61 5.57 -19.25
N LEU A 36 -38.89 6.71 -18.59
CA LEU A 36 -38.11 7.94 -18.77
C LEU A 36 -36.69 7.79 -18.22
N ILE A 37 -36.53 7.17 -17.04
CA ILE A 37 -35.21 6.90 -16.45
C ILE A 37 -34.43 5.93 -17.34
N SER A 38 -35.06 4.84 -17.80
CA SER A 38 -34.44 3.86 -18.70
C SER A 38 -34.01 4.48 -20.05
N GLY A 39 -34.85 5.36 -20.62
CA GLY A 39 -34.51 6.09 -21.85
C GLY A 39 -33.33 7.04 -21.67
N LEU A 40 -33.25 7.75 -20.53
CA LEU A 40 -32.10 8.58 -20.20
C LEU A 40 -30.82 7.75 -20.02
N ILE A 41 -30.89 6.65 -19.25
CA ILE A 41 -29.76 5.73 -19.06
C ILE A 41 -29.23 5.25 -20.41
N LEU A 42 -30.11 4.86 -21.33
CA LEU A 42 -29.73 4.33 -22.64
C LEU A 42 -29.05 5.39 -23.53
N ILE A 43 -29.54 6.64 -23.52
CA ILE A 43 -28.91 7.75 -24.26
C ILE A 43 -27.51 8.05 -23.70
N PHE A 44 -27.37 8.08 -22.38
CA PHE A 44 -26.07 8.34 -21.74
C PHE A 44 -25.10 7.17 -21.89
N GLU A 45 -25.59 5.93 -21.85
CA GLU A 45 -24.79 4.74 -22.10
C GLU A 45 -24.29 4.69 -23.55
N TRP A 46 -25.14 5.06 -24.52
CA TRP A 46 -24.72 5.18 -25.91
C TRP A 46 -23.67 6.27 -26.11
N TRP A 47 -23.82 7.42 -25.45
CA TRP A 47 -22.83 8.49 -25.47
C TRP A 47 -21.50 8.08 -24.84
N TYR A 48 -21.55 7.37 -23.70
CA TYR A 48 -20.38 6.84 -23.01
C TYR A 48 -19.67 5.78 -23.86
N PHE A 49 -20.40 4.82 -24.41
CA PHE A 49 -19.87 3.78 -25.28
C PHE A 49 -19.16 4.36 -26.50
N ARG A 50 -19.73 5.39 -27.13
CA ARG A 50 -19.12 6.07 -28.28
C ARG A 50 -17.81 6.80 -27.92
N LYS A 51 -17.66 7.25 -26.67
CA LYS A 51 -16.48 7.99 -26.20
C LYS A 51 -15.38 7.09 -25.64
N TYR A 52 -15.74 5.99 -24.99
CA TYR A 52 -14.81 5.13 -24.24
C TYR A 52 -14.72 3.68 -24.74
N GLY A 53 -15.50 3.31 -25.77
CA GLY A 53 -15.44 1.99 -26.42
C GLY A 53 -15.87 0.81 -25.57
N THR A 54 -16.49 1.03 -24.41
CA THR A 54 -16.91 -0.01 -23.44
C THR A 54 -18.27 0.35 -22.85
N SER A 55 -19.10 -0.67 -22.50
CA SER A 55 -20.39 -0.44 -21.85
C SER A 55 -20.18 -0.05 -20.39
N PHE A 56 -20.89 0.99 -19.98
CA PHE A 56 -20.86 1.50 -18.61
C PHE A 56 -21.56 0.54 -17.64
N ILE A 57 -22.70 -0.03 -18.03
CA ILE A 57 -23.43 -1.01 -17.20
C ILE A 57 -22.62 -2.29 -17.04
N GLU A 58 -21.93 -2.73 -18.09
CA GLU A 58 -21.04 -3.89 -18.02
C GLU A 58 -19.88 -3.66 -17.03
N GLN A 59 -19.22 -2.49 -17.07
CA GLN A 59 -18.15 -2.15 -16.11
C GLN A 59 -18.64 -2.09 -14.67
N VAL A 60 -19.78 -1.47 -14.40
CA VAL A 60 -20.36 -1.34 -13.05
C VAL A 60 -20.89 -2.69 -12.54
N SER A 61 -21.52 -3.50 -13.39
CA SER A 61 -21.99 -4.85 -13.02
C SER A 61 -20.82 -5.81 -12.75
N VAL A 62 -19.76 -5.76 -13.56
CA VAL A 62 -18.53 -6.56 -13.37
C VAL A 62 -17.77 -6.13 -12.11
N SER A 63 -17.82 -4.87 -11.71
CA SER A 63 -17.07 -4.36 -10.54
C SER A 63 -17.86 -4.43 -9.22
N HIS A 64 -19.19 -4.29 -9.24
CA HIS A 64 -20.02 -4.25 -8.03
C HIS A 64 -20.92 -5.48 -7.83
N LEU A 65 -21.37 -6.15 -8.89
CA LEU A 65 -22.24 -7.33 -8.79
C LEU A 65 -21.46 -8.65 -8.90
N ARG A 66 -20.29 -8.66 -9.58
CA ARG A 66 -19.45 -9.86 -9.70
C ARG A 66 -18.93 -10.40 -8.35
N PRO A 67 -18.52 -9.57 -7.37
CA PRO A 67 -18.19 -10.07 -6.03
C PRO A 67 -19.41 -10.64 -5.29
N LEU A 68 -20.62 -10.27 -5.70
CA LEU A 68 -21.88 -10.68 -5.06
C LEU A 68 -22.52 -11.93 -5.71
N LEU A 69 -22.22 -12.22 -6.99
CA LEU A 69 -22.90 -13.24 -7.80
C LEU A 69 -22.09 -14.51 -8.08
N GLY A 70 -20.87 -14.67 -7.56
CA GLY A 70 -20.16 -15.96 -7.58
C GLY A 70 -19.95 -16.58 -8.98
N GLY A 71 -19.88 -15.76 -10.04
CA GLY A 71 -19.79 -16.21 -11.43
C GLY A 71 -18.35 -16.38 -11.90
N VAL A 72 -17.89 -17.63 -11.91
CA VAL A 72 -16.75 -18.11 -12.70
C VAL A 72 -17.13 -17.98 -14.17
N ASP A 73 -16.25 -17.42 -15.01
CA ASP A 73 -15.99 -17.97 -16.34
C ASP A 73 -14.70 -17.44 -16.97
N ASN A 74 -13.98 -18.39 -17.56
CA ASN A 74 -12.71 -18.30 -18.26
C ASN A 74 -12.88 -17.67 -19.64
N SER A 75 -12.08 -16.67 -19.96
CA SER A 75 -11.54 -16.46 -21.31
C SER A 75 -10.49 -15.35 -21.32
N SER A 76 -9.22 -15.74 -21.17
CA SER A 76 -8.14 -14.99 -21.81
C SER A 76 -7.03 -15.96 -22.22
N ALA A 77 -6.53 -15.72 -23.42
CA ALA A 77 -5.71 -16.61 -24.21
C ALA A 77 -4.42 -17.04 -23.49
N SER A 78 -4.13 -18.33 -23.68
CA SER A 78 -2.89 -19.02 -23.35
C SER A 78 -1.63 -18.27 -23.79
N SER A 79 -0.71 -18.04 -22.85
CA SER A 79 0.72 -18.12 -23.13
C SER A 79 1.36 -19.01 -22.07
N SER A 80 1.83 -20.17 -22.53
CA SER A 80 2.43 -21.24 -21.73
C SER A 80 3.85 -20.90 -21.34
N SER A 81 4.18 -21.04 -20.06
CA SER A 81 5.50 -21.50 -19.64
C SER A 81 5.35 -22.42 -18.43
N SER A 82 5.89 -23.63 -18.56
CA SER A 82 5.77 -24.75 -17.65
C SER A 82 7.00 -24.87 -16.75
N SER A 83 6.79 -25.07 -15.45
CA SER A 83 7.59 -26.00 -14.62
C SER A 83 7.00 -26.17 -13.22
N ASN A 84 6.63 -27.42 -12.91
CA ASN A 84 6.47 -28.15 -11.63
C ASN A 84 6.63 -27.34 -10.31
N GLY A 85 5.83 -27.51 -9.26
CA GLY A 85 4.93 -28.59 -8.86
C GLY A 85 5.23 -28.89 -7.39
N ASP A 86 4.40 -28.39 -6.47
CA ASP A 86 4.21 -28.98 -5.13
C ASP A 86 2.86 -28.53 -4.56
N THR A 87 2.14 -29.53 -4.07
CA THR A 87 0.76 -29.49 -3.59
C THR A 87 0.69 -29.07 -2.12
N ASP A 88 -0.09 -28.02 -1.80
CA ASP A 88 -0.93 -28.06 -0.60
C ASP A 88 -2.14 -27.11 -0.64
N SER A 89 -3.28 -27.68 -0.23
CA SER A 89 -4.55 -27.12 0.26
C SER A 89 -5.22 -25.89 -0.39
N SER A 90 -6.34 -26.19 -1.05
CA SER A 90 -7.36 -25.29 -1.60
C SER A 90 -8.03 -24.36 -0.58
N ARG A 91 -7.64 -23.08 -0.60
CA ARG A 91 -8.53 -21.94 -0.35
C ARG A 91 -8.58 -21.11 -1.63
N GLN A 92 -9.79 -20.79 -2.09
CA GLN A 92 -10.07 -20.01 -3.29
C GLN A 92 -9.19 -18.75 -3.36
N SER A 93 -8.31 -18.70 -4.36
CA SER A 93 -7.32 -17.65 -4.55
C SER A 93 -7.95 -16.38 -5.12
N VAL A 94 -8.35 -15.48 -4.23
CA VAL A 94 -8.17 -14.04 -4.53
C VAL A 94 -6.66 -13.87 -4.66
N SER A 95 -6.18 -13.34 -5.78
CA SER A 95 -4.74 -13.17 -6.04
C SER A 95 -4.09 -12.45 -4.86
N GLU A 96 -3.28 -13.16 -4.07
CA GLU A 96 -2.68 -12.61 -2.85
C GLU A 96 -1.60 -11.59 -3.23
N CYS A 97 -1.74 -10.37 -2.72
CA CYS A 97 -0.78 -9.30 -2.93
C CYS A 97 0.54 -9.67 -2.23
N LYS A 98 1.61 -9.89 -2.98
CA LYS A 98 2.91 -10.21 -2.38
C LYS A 98 3.45 -9.02 -1.55
N VAL A 99 3.64 -9.29 -0.27
CA VAL A 99 4.28 -8.38 0.70
C VAL A 99 5.80 -8.61 0.72
N TRP A 100 6.56 -7.57 1.01
CA TRP A 100 8.03 -7.58 1.04
C TRP A 100 8.55 -7.02 2.35
N ARG A 101 9.67 -7.52 2.85
CA ARG A 101 10.32 -6.93 4.03
C ARG A 101 10.75 -5.48 3.75
N ASN A 102 10.46 -4.59 4.68
CA ASN A 102 10.87 -3.19 4.62
C ASN A 102 12.39 -3.09 4.84
N PRO A 103 13.18 -2.63 3.84
CA PRO A 103 14.63 -2.51 3.99
C PRO A 103 15.04 -1.48 5.03
N LEU A 104 14.15 -0.55 5.40
CA LEU A 104 14.40 0.50 6.38
C LEU A 104 13.63 0.26 7.70
N ASN A 105 13.19 -0.98 7.97
CA ASN A 105 12.47 -1.32 9.20
C ASN A 105 13.23 -0.92 10.48
N LEU A 106 12.49 -0.46 11.49
CA LEU A 106 13.07 0.01 12.75
C LEU A 106 13.54 -1.16 13.64
N PHE A 107 14.19 -0.85 14.76
CA PHE A 107 14.55 -1.84 15.79
C PHE A 107 13.37 -2.08 16.73
N ARG A 108 12.97 -3.35 16.89
CA ARG A 108 11.72 -3.69 17.59
C ARG A 108 11.70 -3.25 19.04
N GLY A 109 12.73 -3.58 19.82
CA GLY A 109 12.89 -3.11 21.20
C GLY A 109 13.17 -1.61 21.25
N ALA A 110 14.22 -1.17 20.58
CA ALA A 110 14.76 0.18 20.75
C ALA A 110 13.88 1.30 20.17
N GLU A 111 13.02 1.00 19.20
CA GLU A 111 12.21 1.99 18.49
C GLU A 111 10.71 1.69 18.55
N TYR A 112 10.25 0.52 18.09
CA TYR A 112 8.81 0.20 18.08
C TYR A 112 8.23 0.06 19.51
N ASN A 113 8.84 -0.77 20.35
CA ASN A 113 8.39 -1.00 21.72
C ASN A 113 8.51 0.29 22.55
N ARG A 114 9.58 1.07 22.33
CA ARG A 114 9.72 2.40 22.94
C ARG A 114 8.58 3.33 22.55
N TYR A 115 8.15 3.34 21.28
CA TYR A 115 6.99 4.11 20.85
C TYR A 115 5.71 3.64 21.55
N THR A 116 5.47 2.33 21.63
CA THR A 116 4.32 1.76 22.35
C THR A 116 4.34 2.15 23.82
N TRP A 117 5.49 2.06 24.50
CA TRP A 117 5.63 2.44 25.90
C TRP A 117 5.28 3.91 26.14
N VAL A 118 5.75 4.81 25.27
CA VAL A 118 5.52 6.26 25.43
C VAL A 118 4.09 6.67 25.05
N THR A 119 3.51 6.07 24.01
CA THR A 119 2.25 6.54 23.41
C THR A 119 1.03 5.68 23.75
N GLY A 120 1.24 4.46 24.24
CA GLY A 120 0.20 3.45 24.39
C GLY A 120 -0.36 2.91 23.07
N ARG A 121 0.24 3.27 21.92
CA ARG A 121 -0.23 2.87 20.59
C ARG A 121 0.72 1.83 20.00
N GLU A 122 0.16 0.72 19.52
CA GLU A 122 0.94 -0.33 18.85
C GLU A 122 1.22 0.06 17.40
N PRO A 123 2.49 0.23 16.98
CA PRO A 123 2.83 0.65 15.63
C PRO A 123 2.81 -0.50 14.62
N LEU A 124 2.93 -1.75 15.07
CA LEU A 124 2.95 -2.95 14.24
C LEU A 124 1.67 -3.75 14.45
N THR A 125 1.09 -4.27 13.37
CA THR A 125 -0.07 -5.16 13.45
C THR A 125 0.36 -6.58 13.80
N TYR A 126 -0.58 -7.38 14.29
CA TYR A 126 -0.35 -8.82 14.50
C TYR A 126 0.07 -9.53 13.20
N TYR A 127 -0.51 -9.13 12.07
CA TYR A 127 -0.18 -9.69 10.76
C TYR A 127 1.28 -9.39 10.39
N ASP A 128 1.73 -8.14 10.53
CA ASP A 128 3.10 -7.72 10.23
C ASP A 128 4.14 -8.44 11.12
N MET A 129 3.86 -8.55 12.43
CA MET A 129 4.70 -9.32 13.35
C MET A 129 4.77 -10.81 13.00
N ASN A 130 3.66 -11.40 12.54
CA ASN A 130 3.60 -12.79 12.13
C ASN A 130 4.40 -13.05 10.84
N LEU A 131 4.40 -12.10 9.89
CA LEU A 131 5.27 -12.17 8.72
C LEU A 131 6.75 -12.18 9.14
N SER A 132 7.13 -11.33 10.09
CA SER A 132 8.50 -11.31 10.62
C SER A 132 8.89 -12.63 11.29
N ALA A 133 7.97 -13.27 12.00
CA ALA A 133 8.21 -14.59 12.60
C ALA A 133 8.41 -15.68 11.52
N GLN A 134 7.69 -15.61 10.41
CA GLN A 134 7.87 -16.52 9.27
C GLN A 134 9.22 -16.29 8.60
N ASP A 135 9.56 -15.03 8.30
CA ASP A 135 10.87 -14.64 7.76
C ASP A 135 12.02 -15.16 8.62
N HIS A 136 11.96 -14.98 9.94
CA HIS A 136 13.01 -15.44 10.85
C HIS A 136 13.14 -16.97 10.85
N GLN A 137 12.02 -17.70 10.76
CA GLN A 137 12.10 -19.15 10.59
C GLN A 137 12.77 -19.53 9.26
N THR A 138 12.42 -18.86 8.17
CA THR A 138 13.03 -19.12 6.85
C THR A 138 14.52 -18.76 6.82
N PHE A 139 14.93 -17.68 7.48
CA PHE A 139 16.31 -17.18 7.38
C PHE A 139 17.26 -17.82 8.39
N PHE A 140 16.78 -18.10 9.60
CA PHE A 140 17.63 -18.42 10.73
C PHE A 140 17.55 -19.88 11.18
N THR A 141 16.72 -20.69 10.52
CA THR A 141 16.60 -22.12 10.84
C THR A 141 16.97 -23.02 9.66
N CYS A 142 17.40 -24.23 9.97
CA CYS A 142 17.62 -25.30 9.01
C CYS A 142 17.34 -26.67 9.65
N ASP A 143 17.16 -27.70 8.82
CA ASP A 143 16.79 -29.04 9.32
C ASP A 143 17.82 -29.65 10.27
N SER A 144 19.08 -29.24 10.22
CA SER A 144 20.14 -29.74 11.11
C SER A 144 20.20 -29.05 12.47
N ASP A 145 19.36 -28.05 12.75
CA ASP A 145 19.39 -27.30 14.03
C ASP A 145 19.11 -28.20 15.24
N HIS A 146 18.33 -29.27 15.09
CA HIS A 146 18.07 -30.23 16.17
C HIS A 146 19.34 -30.95 16.67
N LEU A 147 20.44 -30.93 15.91
CA LEU A 147 21.73 -31.50 16.30
C LEU A 147 22.55 -30.55 17.18
N ARG A 148 22.15 -29.28 17.29
CA ARG A 148 22.84 -28.23 18.05
C ARG A 148 21.89 -27.73 19.14
N PRO A 149 22.15 -28.01 20.44
CA PRO A 149 21.19 -27.73 21.51
C PRO A 149 20.67 -26.30 21.55
N ALA A 150 21.55 -25.30 21.39
CA ALA A 150 21.16 -23.89 21.38
C ALA A 150 20.28 -23.53 20.16
N ASP A 151 20.64 -24.01 18.96
CA ASP A 151 19.83 -23.76 17.76
C ASP A 151 18.46 -24.47 17.83
N ALA A 152 18.37 -25.64 18.47
CA ALA A 152 17.11 -26.34 18.70
C ALA A 152 16.15 -25.55 19.61
N ILE A 153 16.67 -24.86 20.62
CA ILE A 153 15.89 -23.92 21.44
C ILE A 153 15.43 -22.74 20.58
N MET A 154 16.35 -22.14 19.82
CA MET A 154 16.03 -21.00 18.96
C MET A 154 14.99 -21.33 17.89
N GLN A 155 15.02 -22.53 17.30
CA GLN A 155 14.01 -22.99 16.35
C GLN A 155 12.59 -22.95 16.94
N LYS A 156 12.45 -23.29 18.23
CA LYS A 156 11.19 -23.16 18.96
C LYS A 156 10.87 -21.70 19.29
N ALA A 157 11.87 -20.92 19.71
CA ALA A 157 11.72 -19.50 20.03
C ALA A 157 11.17 -18.70 18.82
N TRP A 158 11.64 -18.96 17.60
CA TRP A 158 11.13 -18.27 16.40
C TRP A 158 9.67 -18.56 16.07
N ARG A 159 9.09 -19.64 16.61
CA ARG A 159 7.67 -20.00 16.49
C ARG A 159 6.82 -19.50 17.65
N GLU A 160 7.46 -19.10 18.73
CA GLU A 160 6.78 -18.65 19.94
C GLU A 160 6.15 -17.27 19.71
N ARG A 161 4.88 -17.12 20.10
CA ARG A 161 4.11 -15.90 19.92
C ARG A 161 4.38 -14.88 21.01
N ASN A 162 4.62 -15.35 22.24
CA ASN A 162 4.87 -14.49 23.39
C ASN A 162 6.31 -13.93 23.35
N PRO A 163 6.49 -12.60 23.27
CA PRO A 163 7.83 -11.99 23.24
C PRO A 163 8.70 -12.30 24.46
N GLN A 164 8.11 -12.36 25.66
CA GLN A 164 8.87 -12.66 26.88
C GLN A 164 9.36 -14.11 26.91
N ALA A 165 8.54 -15.03 26.41
CA ALA A 165 8.95 -16.43 26.26
C ALA A 165 10.07 -16.56 25.21
N ARG A 166 10.01 -15.80 24.11
CA ARG A 166 11.09 -15.72 23.10
C ARG A 166 12.42 -15.23 23.69
N ILE A 167 12.38 -14.14 24.47
CA ILE A 167 13.55 -13.59 25.13
C ILE A 167 14.14 -14.59 26.14
N THR A 168 13.28 -15.22 26.95
CA THR A 168 13.70 -16.25 27.90
C THR A 168 14.39 -17.42 27.19
N ALA A 169 13.79 -17.94 26.12
CA ALA A 169 14.39 -19.01 25.32
C ALA A 169 15.73 -18.62 24.68
N ALA A 170 15.90 -17.36 24.28
CA ALA A 170 17.18 -16.87 23.76
C ALA A 170 18.28 -16.87 24.83
N HIS A 171 17.95 -16.47 26.08
CA HIS A 171 18.89 -16.60 27.20
C HIS A 171 19.21 -18.07 27.53
N GLU A 172 18.20 -18.94 27.58
CA GLU A 172 18.39 -20.39 27.77
C GLU A 172 19.31 -21.01 26.70
N ALA A 173 19.21 -20.56 25.44
CA ALA A 173 20.11 -20.99 24.38
C ALA A 173 21.57 -20.57 24.64
N LEU A 174 21.77 -19.35 25.13
CA LEU A 174 23.10 -18.80 25.46
C LEU A 174 23.74 -19.45 26.69
N ASP A 175 22.93 -19.98 27.62
CA ASP A 175 23.43 -20.76 28.76
C ASP A 175 24.07 -22.10 28.33
N LEU A 176 23.70 -22.62 27.15
CA LEU A 176 24.24 -23.86 26.60
C LEU A 176 25.47 -23.63 25.72
N GLU A 177 25.38 -22.73 24.75
CA GLU A 177 26.45 -22.43 23.79
C GLU A 177 26.26 -21.02 23.21
N ASP A 178 27.37 -20.38 22.83
CA ASP A 178 27.36 -19.13 22.06
C ASP A 178 26.53 -19.28 20.77
N CYS A 179 25.37 -18.61 20.71
CA CYS A 179 24.42 -18.73 19.60
C CYS A 179 24.15 -17.38 18.93
N ALA A 180 24.51 -17.25 17.65
CA ALA A 180 24.35 -16.01 16.89
C ALA A 180 22.88 -15.57 16.77
N THR A 181 21.96 -16.52 16.57
CA THR A 181 20.52 -16.23 16.41
C THR A 181 19.85 -15.85 17.72
N ALA A 182 20.32 -16.35 18.87
CA ALA A 182 19.91 -15.88 20.18
C ALA A 182 20.28 -14.40 20.38
N TYR A 183 21.54 -14.03 20.10
CA TYR A 183 21.95 -12.62 20.14
C TYR A 183 21.18 -11.73 19.16
N ILE A 184 20.80 -12.22 17.97
CA ILE A 184 19.90 -11.49 17.07
C ILE A 184 18.55 -11.22 17.73
N LEU A 185 17.94 -12.23 18.36
CA LEU A 185 16.64 -12.09 19.02
C LEU A 185 16.70 -11.05 20.14
N LEU A 186 17.72 -11.13 21.00
CA LEU A 186 17.91 -10.16 22.09
C LEU A 186 18.16 -8.74 21.53
N ALA A 187 18.96 -8.61 20.46
CA ALA A 187 19.21 -7.32 19.83
C ALA A 187 17.96 -6.70 19.20
N GLU A 188 17.06 -7.53 18.68
CA GLU A 188 15.80 -7.08 18.09
C GLU A 188 14.75 -6.77 19.14
N GLU A 189 14.54 -7.61 20.16
CA GLU A 189 13.37 -7.53 21.04
C GLU A 189 13.65 -7.01 22.45
N GLU A 190 14.83 -7.30 23.01
CA GLU A 190 15.19 -6.95 24.39
C GLU A 190 15.90 -5.59 24.47
N ALA A 191 16.76 -5.27 23.49
CA ALA A 191 17.52 -4.03 23.49
C ALA A 191 16.59 -2.79 23.51
N THR A 192 16.81 -1.90 24.49
CA THR A 192 16.00 -0.68 24.67
C THR A 192 16.60 0.53 23.95
N THR A 193 17.86 0.44 23.53
CA THR A 193 18.56 1.48 22.79
C THR A 193 19.34 0.93 21.59
N ILE A 194 19.65 1.79 20.63
CA ILE A 194 20.46 1.43 19.47
C ILE A 194 21.88 0.99 19.88
N VAL A 195 22.42 1.56 20.97
CA VAL A 195 23.74 1.20 21.49
C VAL A 195 23.75 -0.22 22.06
N GLU A 196 22.70 -0.60 22.79
CA GLU A 196 22.52 -1.97 23.29
C GLU A 196 22.35 -2.96 22.14
N ALA A 197 21.50 -2.63 21.17
CA ALA A 197 21.30 -3.45 19.98
C ALA A 197 22.63 -3.66 19.23
N GLU A 198 23.42 -2.60 19.03
CA GLU A 198 24.74 -2.70 18.39
C GLU A 198 25.68 -3.63 19.17
N LYS A 199 25.70 -3.54 20.50
CA LYS A 199 26.54 -4.40 21.35
C LYS A 199 26.16 -5.88 21.17
N LEU A 200 24.87 -6.20 21.16
CA LEU A 200 24.37 -7.57 20.96
C LEU A 200 24.65 -8.07 19.54
N PHE A 201 24.43 -7.23 18.51
CA PHE A 201 24.79 -7.60 17.13
C PHE A 201 26.29 -7.80 16.93
N LYS A 202 27.16 -7.09 17.67
CA LYS A 202 28.61 -7.33 17.64
C LYS A 202 28.98 -8.69 18.23
N GLN A 203 28.29 -9.16 19.27
CA GLN A 203 28.45 -10.54 19.77
C GLN A 203 27.95 -11.56 18.73
N ALA A 204 26.77 -11.30 18.16
CA ALA A 204 26.23 -12.12 17.08
C ALA A 204 27.20 -12.24 15.89
N LEU A 205 27.86 -11.14 15.50
CA LEU A 205 28.77 -11.11 14.36
C LEU A 205 29.97 -12.03 14.58
N LYS A 206 30.60 -11.98 15.76
CA LYS A 206 31.76 -12.81 16.10
C LYS A 206 31.44 -14.30 15.94
N ILE A 207 30.27 -14.72 16.41
CA ILE A 207 29.81 -16.11 16.34
C ILE A 207 29.40 -16.45 14.89
N GLY A 208 28.60 -15.59 14.26
CA GLY A 208 28.11 -15.76 12.89
C GLY A 208 29.22 -15.89 11.84
N GLU A 209 30.31 -15.13 11.97
CA GLU A 209 31.48 -15.25 11.08
C GLU A 209 32.19 -16.60 11.23
N SER A 210 32.27 -17.13 12.46
CA SER A 210 32.84 -18.45 12.73
C SER A 210 31.97 -19.55 12.11
N CYS A 211 30.64 -19.48 12.32
CA CYS A 211 29.67 -20.40 11.74
C CYS A 211 29.72 -20.38 10.20
N TYR A 212 29.67 -19.19 9.60
CA TYR A 212 29.74 -19.00 8.15
C TYR A 212 31.03 -19.58 7.56
N ARG A 213 32.19 -19.30 8.15
CA ARG A 213 33.48 -19.82 7.66
C ARG A 213 33.52 -21.35 7.69
N ARG A 214 32.98 -21.95 8.75
CA ARG A 214 32.88 -23.41 8.89
C ARG A 214 31.93 -24.02 7.86
N SER A 215 30.72 -23.48 7.71
CA SER A 215 29.74 -24.02 6.77
C SER A 215 30.13 -23.79 5.31
N GLN A 216 30.83 -22.70 5.00
CA GLN A 216 31.38 -22.45 3.65
C GLN A 216 32.37 -23.54 3.20
N GLN A 217 33.18 -24.07 4.11
CA GLN A 217 34.12 -25.16 3.80
C GLN A 217 33.40 -26.49 3.54
N LEU A 218 32.25 -26.69 4.19
CA LEU A 218 31.50 -27.94 4.16
C LEU A 218 30.38 -27.96 3.12
N GLN A 219 30.02 -26.82 2.52
CA GLN A 219 28.80 -26.67 1.70
C GLN A 219 28.61 -27.70 0.57
N HIS A 220 29.68 -28.25 0.01
CA HIS A 220 29.62 -29.25 -1.07
C HIS A 220 29.51 -30.71 -0.60
N HIS A 221 29.44 -30.95 0.72
CA HIS A 221 29.43 -32.30 1.30
C HIS A 221 28.03 -32.91 1.43
N GLY A 222 27.00 -32.25 0.86
CA GLY A 222 25.63 -32.76 0.79
C GLY A 222 24.58 -31.69 1.10
N ALA A 223 23.31 -32.02 0.85
CA ALA A 223 22.19 -31.09 0.98
C ALA A 223 22.05 -30.47 2.39
N GLN A 224 22.38 -31.23 3.45
CA GLN A 224 22.35 -30.73 4.83
C GLN A 224 23.38 -29.63 5.07
N TYR A 225 24.59 -29.78 4.55
CA TYR A 225 25.64 -28.77 4.67
C TYR A 225 25.37 -27.55 3.79
N GLU A 226 24.74 -27.73 2.63
CA GLU A 226 24.28 -26.63 1.79
C GLU A 226 23.18 -25.80 2.50
N ALA A 227 22.19 -26.48 3.11
CA ALA A 227 21.13 -25.82 3.87
C ALA A 227 21.70 -25.04 5.07
N GLN A 228 22.66 -25.62 5.80
CA GLN A 228 23.34 -24.94 6.88
C GLN A 228 24.15 -23.73 6.38
N HIS A 229 24.88 -23.87 5.28
CA HIS A 229 25.63 -22.76 4.69
C HIS A 229 24.70 -21.60 4.28
N ARG A 230 23.55 -21.91 3.69
CA ARG A 230 22.53 -20.92 3.32
C ARG A 230 21.99 -20.19 4.55
N ARG A 231 21.65 -20.92 5.62
CA ARG A 231 21.22 -20.36 6.90
C ARG A 231 22.29 -19.46 7.51
N ASP A 232 23.54 -19.93 7.62
CA ASP A 232 24.63 -19.15 8.22
C ASP A 232 24.97 -17.91 7.40
N THR A 233 24.85 -17.99 6.07
CA THR A 233 24.97 -16.84 5.16
C THR A 233 23.86 -15.82 5.43
N ASN A 234 22.61 -16.25 5.55
CA ASN A 234 21.48 -15.37 5.88
C ASN A 234 21.68 -14.68 7.25
N VAL A 235 22.10 -15.44 8.26
CA VAL A 235 22.40 -14.92 9.61
C VAL A 235 23.50 -13.86 9.54
N LEU A 236 24.61 -14.14 8.86
CA LEU A 236 25.73 -13.21 8.74
C LEU A 236 25.34 -11.91 8.02
N VAL A 237 24.63 -12.02 6.91
CA VAL A 237 24.17 -10.85 6.13
C VAL A 237 23.17 -10.02 6.94
N TYR A 238 22.26 -10.68 7.67
CA TYR A 238 21.33 -9.99 8.57
C TYR A 238 22.06 -9.17 9.62
N ILE A 239 23.03 -9.76 10.33
CA ILE A 239 23.81 -9.10 11.37
C ILE A 239 24.59 -7.92 10.80
N LYS A 240 25.34 -8.12 9.71
CA LYS A 240 26.13 -7.06 9.06
C LYS A 240 25.24 -5.90 8.61
N ARG A 241 24.06 -6.19 8.04
CA ARG A 241 23.06 -5.17 7.68
C ARG A 241 22.57 -4.40 8.90
N ARG A 242 22.17 -5.09 9.98
CA ARG A 242 21.68 -4.42 11.20
C ARG A 242 22.75 -3.58 11.87
N LEU A 243 24.02 -4.01 11.89
CA LEU A 243 25.14 -3.19 12.36
C LEU A 243 25.36 -1.94 11.51
N ALA A 244 25.20 -2.02 10.19
CA ALA A 244 25.26 -0.84 9.33
C ALA A 244 24.11 0.15 9.66
N MET A 245 22.91 -0.37 9.94
CA MET A 245 21.76 0.44 10.38
C MET A 245 22.00 1.08 11.75
N CYS A 246 22.56 0.34 12.73
CA CYS A 246 22.99 0.89 14.02
C CYS A 246 24.00 2.02 13.83
N SER A 247 25.02 1.81 12.98
CA SER A 247 26.06 2.81 12.70
C SER A 247 25.47 4.10 12.14
N ARG A 248 24.52 4.01 11.19
CA ARG A 248 23.80 5.19 10.67
C ARG A 248 23.02 5.90 11.78
N LYS A 249 22.21 5.15 12.54
CA LYS A 249 21.38 5.69 13.63
C LYS A 249 22.21 6.35 14.75
N LEU A 250 23.47 5.93 14.91
CA LEU A 250 24.43 6.50 15.87
C LEU A 250 25.28 7.65 15.25
N GLY A 251 24.92 8.14 14.06
CA GLY A 251 25.61 9.26 13.40
C GLY A 251 26.92 8.88 12.70
N ARG A 252 27.28 7.59 12.67
CA ARG A 252 28.46 7.07 11.95
C ARG A 252 28.12 6.71 10.50
N THR A 253 27.52 7.67 9.79
CA THR A 253 26.90 7.46 8.46
C THR A 253 27.94 7.05 7.40
N ARG A 254 29.18 7.56 7.48
CA ARG A 254 30.28 7.13 6.58
C ARG A 254 30.67 5.67 6.79
N GLU A 255 30.68 5.20 8.03
CA GLU A 255 30.93 3.80 8.37
C GLU A 255 29.80 2.92 7.83
N ALA A 256 28.54 3.32 8.05
CA ALA A 256 27.37 2.62 7.52
C ALA A 256 27.42 2.45 5.99
N VAL A 257 27.77 3.52 5.25
CA VAL A 257 27.94 3.46 3.77
C VAL A 257 29.02 2.46 3.37
N LYS A 258 30.16 2.45 4.06
CA LYS A 258 31.23 1.48 3.80
C LYS A 258 30.73 0.05 4.02
N MET A 259 30.11 -0.22 5.17
CA MET A 259 29.57 -1.55 5.51
C MET A 259 28.53 -2.03 4.49
N MET A 260 27.63 -1.17 4.04
CA MET A 260 26.61 -1.52 3.03
C MET A 260 27.24 -1.84 1.67
N ARG A 261 28.25 -1.08 1.25
CA ARG A 261 28.98 -1.35 -0.01
C ARG A 261 29.75 -2.66 0.05
N ASP A 262 30.45 -2.89 1.15
CA ASP A 262 31.22 -4.12 1.37
C ASP A 262 30.26 -5.33 1.36
N LEU A 263 29.12 -5.23 2.03
CA LEU A 263 28.11 -6.29 2.07
C LEU A 263 27.51 -6.59 0.68
N MET A 264 27.18 -5.56 -0.10
CA MET A 264 26.68 -5.73 -1.47
C MET A 264 27.72 -6.33 -2.43
N LYS A 265 29.01 -6.09 -2.17
CA LYS A 265 30.12 -6.66 -2.95
C LYS A 265 30.39 -8.12 -2.57
N GLU A 266 30.33 -8.43 -1.27
CA GLU A 266 30.58 -9.76 -0.71
C GLU A 266 29.45 -10.74 -1.05
N PHE A 267 28.19 -10.26 -1.04
CA PHE A 267 27.00 -11.09 -1.29
C PHE A 267 26.08 -10.52 -2.38
N PRO A 268 26.54 -10.44 -3.65
CA PRO A 268 25.80 -9.79 -4.73
C PRO A 268 24.47 -10.50 -5.09
N LEU A 269 24.34 -11.79 -4.79
CA LEU A 269 23.15 -12.59 -5.09
C LEU A 269 22.03 -12.49 -4.02
N LEU A 270 22.32 -11.89 -2.86
CA LEU A 270 21.37 -11.75 -1.75
C LEU A 270 20.53 -10.47 -1.86
N SER A 271 19.79 -10.37 -2.97
CA SER A 271 18.86 -9.27 -3.24
C SER A 271 17.72 -9.16 -2.20
N MET A 272 17.47 -10.23 -1.44
CA MET A 272 16.38 -10.35 -0.47
C MET A 272 16.28 -9.20 0.55
N PHE A 273 17.41 -8.62 0.96
CA PHE A 273 17.43 -7.54 1.95
C PHE A 273 17.39 -6.12 1.36
N ASN A 274 17.42 -5.98 0.03
CA ASN A 274 17.41 -4.70 -0.69
C ASN A 274 18.35 -3.64 -0.08
N ILE A 275 19.59 -4.04 0.27
CA ILE A 275 20.59 -3.20 0.96
C ILE A 275 20.89 -1.89 0.22
N HIS A 276 20.70 -1.88 -1.11
CA HIS A 276 20.83 -0.68 -1.93
C HIS A 276 19.90 0.47 -1.48
N GLU A 277 18.72 0.17 -0.93
CA GLU A 277 17.82 1.19 -0.39
C GLU A 277 18.35 1.79 0.92
N ASN A 278 18.98 0.97 1.78
CA ASN A 278 19.71 1.48 2.95
C ASN A 278 20.88 2.38 2.55
N LEU A 279 21.58 2.01 1.48
CA LEU A 279 22.71 2.75 0.95
C LEU A 279 22.28 4.09 0.36
N LEU A 280 21.20 4.13 -0.43
CA LEU A 280 20.62 5.36 -0.98
C LEU A 280 20.30 6.34 0.13
N GLU A 281 19.63 5.88 1.18
CA GLU A 281 19.30 6.72 2.31
C GLU A 281 20.55 7.31 2.99
N SER A 282 21.52 6.46 3.29
CA SER A 282 22.77 6.89 3.95
C SER A 282 23.58 7.87 3.09
N LEU A 283 23.54 7.73 1.76
CA LEU A 283 24.22 8.64 0.83
C LEU A 283 23.49 9.99 0.70
N LEU A 284 22.16 10.00 0.73
CA LEU A 284 21.36 11.24 0.76
C LEU A 284 21.59 12.02 2.06
N GLU A 285 21.72 11.32 3.18
CA GLU A 285 22.07 11.93 4.47
C GLU A 285 23.44 12.63 4.41
N LEU A 286 24.43 12.00 3.76
CA LEU A 286 25.75 12.59 3.48
C LEU A 286 25.74 13.64 2.36
N GLN A 287 24.61 13.86 1.68
CA GLN A 287 24.49 14.73 0.50
C GLN A 287 25.45 14.34 -0.65
N ASN A 288 25.84 13.07 -0.72
CA ASN A 288 26.72 12.58 -1.76
C ASN A 288 25.91 12.19 -3.00
N TYR A 289 25.33 13.19 -3.66
CA TYR A 289 24.40 13.01 -4.77
C TYR A 289 25.02 12.31 -5.99
N ALA A 290 26.33 12.43 -6.20
CA ALA A 290 27.05 11.73 -7.27
C ALA A 290 26.99 10.21 -7.06
N ASP A 291 27.24 9.75 -5.84
CA ASP A 291 27.15 8.33 -5.51
C ASP A 291 25.70 7.83 -5.49
N VAL A 292 24.72 8.67 -5.10
CA VAL A 292 23.28 8.34 -5.23
C VAL A 292 22.95 8.09 -6.70
N GLN A 293 23.39 8.97 -7.61
CA GLN A 293 23.19 8.81 -9.05
C GLN A 293 23.85 7.54 -9.59
N ALA A 294 25.06 7.20 -9.11
CA ALA A 294 25.76 5.98 -9.50
C ALA A 294 25.04 4.69 -9.05
N VAL A 295 24.40 4.70 -7.87
CA VAL A 295 23.55 3.59 -7.42
C VAL A 295 22.31 3.50 -8.30
N LEU A 296 21.58 4.61 -8.51
CA LEU A 296 20.35 4.63 -9.30
C LEU A 296 20.56 4.21 -10.76
N ALA A 297 21.71 4.54 -11.37
CA ALA A 297 22.03 4.14 -12.74
C ALA A 297 22.02 2.61 -12.93
N LYS A 298 22.34 1.84 -11.88
CA LYS A 298 22.26 0.37 -11.91
C LYS A 298 20.82 -0.15 -11.96
N TYR A 299 19.85 0.67 -11.57
CA TYR A 299 18.43 0.34 -11.50
C TYR A 299 17.61 1.13 -12.52
N ASP A 300 18.23 1.71 -13.55
CA ASP A 300 17.49 2.44 -14.60
C ASP A 300 16.77 1.48 -15.56
N ASP A 301 17.33 0.28 -15.77
CA ASP A 301 16.72 -0.79 -16.57
C ASP A 301 15.29 -1.12 -16.09
N ILE A 302 14.35 -1.23 -17.03
CA ILE A 302 12.95 -1.59 -16.81
C ILE A 302 12.83 -3.03 -16.28
N SER A 303 13.77 -3.92 -16.62
CA SER A 303 13.76 -5.31 -16.17
C SER A 303 14.00 -5.47 -14.66
N LEU A 304 14.60 -4.47 -14.02
CA LEU A 304 14.95 -4.51 -12.61
C LEU A 304 13.78 -4.08 -11.72
N PRO A 305 13.61 -4.73 -10.55
CA PRO A 305 12.51 -4.43 -9.64
C PRO A 305 12.59 -2.98 -9.16
N LYS A 306 11.56 -2.19 -9.45
CA LYS A 306 11.42 -0.82 -8.95
C LYS A 306 10.84 -0.81 -7.52
N SER A 307 11.06 0.29 -6.83
CA SER A 307 10.51 0.61 -5.51
C SER A 307 10.28 2.12 -5.39
N ALA A 308 9.52 2.55 -4.38
CA ALA A 308 9.32 3.96 -4.12
C ALA A 308 10.66 4.67 -3.87
N THR A 309 11.59 4.00 -3.16
CA THR A 309 12.95 4.49 -2.92
C THR A 309 13.70 4.79 -4.21
N ILE A 310 13.65 3.89 -5.21
CA ILE A 310 14.31 4.12 -6.51
C ILE A 310 13.65 5.28 -7.26
N CYS A 311 12.33 5.22 -7.46
CA CYS A 311 11.62 6.15 -8.33
C CYS A 311 11.61 7.58 -7.77
N TYR A 312 11.29 7.74 -6.48
CA TYR A 312 11.23 9.07 -5.87
C TYR A 312 12.60 9.65 -5.59
N THR A 313 13.64 8.84 -5.31
CA THR A 313 15.00 9.39 -5.18
C THR A 313 15.53 9.87 -6.53
N ALA A 314 15.25 9.16 -7.62
CA ALA A 314 15.56 9.64 -8.97
C ALA A 314 14.83 10.96 -9.28
N ALA A 315 13.55 11.05 -8.93
CA ALA A 315 12.78 12.29 -9.07
C ALA A 315 13.38 13.44 -8.24
N LEU A 316 13.78 13.20 -7.00
CA LEU A 316 14.45 14.17 -6.14
C LEU A 316 15.76 14.70 -6.76
N LEU A 317 16.60 13.83 -7.31
CA LEU A 317 17.85 14.26 -7.96
C LEU A 317 17.60 15.15 -9.18
N LYS A 318 16.57 14.85 -9.98
CA LYS A 318 16.18 15.69 -11.12
C LYS A 318 15.56 17.01 -10.66
N ALA A 319 14.69 16.97 -9.66
CA ALA A 319 14.10 18.16 -9.05
C ALA A 319 15.18 19.11 -8.52
N ARG A 320 16.18 18.58 -7.80
CA ARG A 320 17.32 19.35 -7.29
C ARG A 320 18.06 20.16 -8.36
N ALA A 321 18.08 19.71 -9.61
CA ALA A 321 18.78 20.41 -10.69
C ALA A 321 18.04 21.66 -11.20
N VAL A 322 16.76 21.84 -10.84
CA VAL A 322 15.88 22.87 -11.43
C VAL A 322 14.99 23.60 -10.44
N SER A 323 14.83 23.07 -9.21
CA SER A 323 13.77 23.49 -8.29
C SER A 323 13.98 24.88 -7.68
N ASP A 324 15.22 25.34 -7.59
CA ASP A 324 15.60 26.67 -7.09
C ASP A 324 15.04 27.82 -7.95
N LYS A 325 14.90 27.58 -9.26
CA LYS A 325 14.43 28.56 -10.26
C LYS A 325 13.04 28.24 -10.80
N PHE A 326 12.42 27.17 -10.33
CA PHE A 326 11.14 26.73 -10.84
C PHE A 326 10.03 27.67 -10.37
N SER A 327 9.27 28.22 -11.33
CA SER A 327 8.07 29.01 -11.07
C SER A 327 6.94 28.54 -11.99
N PRO A 328 5.77 28.16 -11.45
CA PRO A 328 4.61 27.77 -12.26
C PRO A 328 4.15 28.88 -13.22
N GLU A 329 4.24 30.13 -12.80
CA GLU A 329 3.87 31.29 -13.63
C GLU A 329 4.88 31.55 -14.76
N ALA A 330 6.16 31.28 -14.51
CA ALA A 330 7.17 31.36 -15.56
C ALA A 330 6.99 30.20 -16.55
N ALA A 331 6.81 28.98 -16.05
CA ALA A 331 6.63 27.78 -16.85
C ALA A 331 5.37 27.84 -17.74
N SER A 332 4.27 28.41 -17.26
CA SER A 332 3.05 28.58 -18.08
C SER A 332 3.22 29.59 -19.22
N ARG A 333 4.07 30.62 -19.06
CA ARG A 333 4.33 31.64 -20.09
C ARG A 333 5.36 31.19 -21.13
N ARG A 334 6.47 30.58 -20.70
CA ARG A 334 7.61 30.23 -21.58
C ARG A 334 7.70 28.74 -21.93
N GLY A 335 6.86 27.90 -21.33
CA GLY A 335 7.02 26.45 -21.35
C GLY A 335 8.12 25.96 -20.39
N LEU A 336 8.20 24.64 -20.23
CA LEU A 336 9.25 23.97 -19.46
C LEU A 336 10.53 23.88 -20.31
N SER A 337 11.68 24.20 -19.71
CA SER A 337 12.98 23.85 -20.28
C SER A 337 13.17 22.34 -20.32
N THR A 338 14.14 21.85 -21.09
CA THR A 338 14.44 20.41 -21.16
C THR A 338 14.75 19.81 -19.78
N ALA A 339 15.48 20.55 -18.93
CA ALA A 339 15.80 20.09 -17.58
C ALA A 339 14.55 20.04 -16.68
N GLU A 340 13.68 21.07 -16.75
CA GLU A 340 12.41 21.09 -16.02
C GLU A 340 11.48 19.97 -16.50
N MET A 341 11.39 19.73 -17.80
CA MET A 341 10.62 18.64 -18.38
C MET A 341 11.10 17.28 -17.85
N ASN A 342 12.42 17.02 -17.87
CA ASN A 342 12.99 15.78 -17.34
C ASN A 342 12.68 15.57 -15.84
N ALA A 343 12.62 16.64 -15.05
CA ALA A 343 12.26 16.58 -13.64
C ALA A 343 10.76 16.27 -13.46
N VAL A 344 9.90 16.92 -14.23
CA VAL A 344 8.45 16.67 -14.24
C VAL A 344 8.15 15.23 -14.65
N GLU A 345 8.78 14.72 -15.71
CA GLU A 345 8.64 13.33 -16.16
C GLU A 345 9.12 12.33 -15.09
N ALA A 346 10.21 12.62 -14.39
CA ALA A 346 10.68 11.77 -13.30
C ALA A 346 9.69 11.74 -12.12
N ILE A 347 9.08 12.88 -11.79
CA ILE A 347 8.00 12.96 -10.78
C ILE A 347 6.79 12.15 -11.25
N HIS A 348 6.36 12.31 -12.50
CA HIS A 348 5.22 11.56 -13.04
C HIS A 348 5.45 10.06 -13.00
N ARG A 349 6.67 9.60 -13.33
CA ARG A 349 7.08 8.20 -13.17
C ARG A 349 6.99 7.73 -11.72
N ALA A 350 7.46 8.54 -10.78
CA ALA A 350 7.42 8.20 -9.36
C ALA A 350 5.98 8.13 -8.82
N VAL A 351 5.13 9.08 -9.21
CA VAL A 351 3.71 9.14 -8.83
C VAL A 351 2.91 8.00 -9.45
N GLU A 352 3.18 7.65 -10.71
CA GLU A 352 2.55 6.50 -11.35
C GLU A 352 2.96 5.18 -10.67
N PHE A 353 4.24 5.07 -10.26
CA PHE A 353 4.73 3.92 -9.53
C PHE A 353 4.04 3.77 -8.18
N ASN A 354 3.98 4.83 -7.37
CA ASN A 354 3.29 4.83 -6.07
C ASN A 354 2.64 6.21 -5.80
N PRO A 355 1.30 6.35 -5.97
CA PRO A 355 0.57 7.61 -5.83
C PRO A 355 0.28 8.02 -4.38
N HIS A 356 0.62 7.17 -3.41
CA HIS A 356 0.37 7.45 -1.99
C HIS A 356 1.44 8.40 -1.42
N VAL A 357 2.67 8.31 -1.91
CA VAL A 357 3.85 9.07 -1.43
C VAL A 357 3.66 10.59 -1.41
N PRO A 358 3.11 11.26 -2.46
CA PRO A 358 3.11 12.72 -2.53
C PRO A 358 2.39 13.37 -1.36
N LYS A 359 1.27 12.80 -0.89
CA LYS A 359 0.52 13.36 0.24
C LYS A 359 1.31 13.33 1.55
N TYR A 360 2.14 12.30 1.77
CA TYR A 360 3.00 12.27 2.93
C TYR A 360 4.20 13.20 2.78
N LEU A 361 4.82 13.27 1.59
CA LEU A 361 5.93 14.21 1.32
C LEU A 361 5.49 15.68 1.48
N LEU A 362 4.28 15.99 1.07
CA LEU A 362 3.67 17.32 1.20
C LEU A 362 3.03 17.57 2.57
N GLU A 363 3.14 16.61 3.50
CA GLU A 363 2.58 16.67 4.85
C GLU A 363 1.06 16.94 4.88
N MET A 364 0.37 16.58 3.79
CA MET A 364 -1.10 16.62 3.70
C MET A 364 -1.75 15.42 4.38
N LYS A 365 -0.96 14.40 4.72
CA LYS A 365 -1.37 13.21 5.48
C LYS A 365 -0.36 12.96 6.60
N SER A 366 -0.86 12.67 7.79
CA SER A 366 -0.04 12.38 8.96
C SER A 366 0.81 11.14 8.74
N LEU A 367 2.07 11.22 9.16
CA LEU A 367 3.03 10.13 9.09
C LEU A 367 3.01 9.30 10.39
N ILE A 368 3.10 7.98 10.28
CA ILE A 368 3.25 7.03 11.39
C ILE A 368 4.61 6.31 11.30
N LEU A 369 4.95 5.49 12.31
CA LEU A 369 6.11 4.60 12.18
C LEU A 369 5.88 3.61 11.02
N PRO A 370 6.90 3.33 10.20
CA PRO A 370 6.75 2.42 9.09
C PRO A 370 6.63 0.98 9.59
N PRO A 371 5.86 0.11 8.90
CA PRO A 371 5.78 -1.31 9.23
C PRO A 371 7.10 -2.05 8.98
N GLU A 372 7.22 -3.28 9.48
CA GLU A 372 8.34 -4.18 9.20
C GLU A 372 8.25 -4.78 7.78
N HIS A 373 7.05 -4.84 7.22
CA HIS A 373 6.79 -5.24 5.85
C HIS A 373 5.97 -4.20 5.07
N ILE A 374 6.19 -4.15 3.77
CA ILE A 374 5.56 -3.23 2.85
C ILE A 374 4.92 -3.96 1.68
N LEU A 375 3.81 -3.41 1.22
CA LEU A 375 3.25 -3.70 -0.09
C LEU A 375 3.85 -2.73 -1.09
N LYS A 376 4.57 -3.25 -2.09
CA LYS A 376 5.08 -2.43 -3.18
C LYS A 376 3.93 -1.70 -3.88
N ARG A 377 4.13 -0.42 -4.14
CA ARG A 377 3.15 0.53 -4.71
C ARG A 377 1.97 0.86 -3.79
N GLY A 378 1.94 0.31 -2.57
CA GLY A 378 0.91 0.54 -1.57
C GLY A 378 1.20 1.71 -0.63
N ASP A 379 0.27 1.94 0.29
CA ASP A 379 0.34 2.95 1.34
C ASP A 379 1.46 2.65 2.34
N SER A 380 1.70 1.38 2.65
CA SER A 380 2.77 0.94 3.55
C SER A 380 4.17 1.27 3.01
N GLU A 381 4.43 1.03 1.71
CA GLU A 381 5.69 1.44 1.06
C GLU A 381 5.83 2.96 1.05
N ALA A 382 4.73 3.71 0.87
CA ALA A 382 4.76 5.16 0.85
C ALA A 382 5.13 5.76 2.21
N ILE A 383 4.62 5.21 3.30
CA ILE A 383 5.02 5.55 4.67
C ILE A 383 6.51 5.21 4.87
N ALA A 384 6.93 4.00 4.50
CA ALA A 384 8.31 3.55 4.65
C ALA A 384 9.31 4.46 3.91
N TYR A 385 8.99 4.85 2.68
CA TYR A 385 9.80 5.81 1.93
C TYR A 385 9.82 7.19 2.61
N THR A 386 8.65 7.78 2.82
CA THR A 386 8.52 9.17 3.30
C THR A 386 9.15 9.34 4.67
N PHE A 387 9.02 8.36 5.56
CA PHE A 387 9.54 8.42 6.93
C PHE A 387 11.03 8.74 6.98
N PHE A 388 11.82 8.19 6.05
CA PHE A 388 13.25 8.46 5.97
C PHE A 388 13.60 9.60 5.00
N HIS A 389 12.81 9.80 3.94
CA HIS A 389 13.21 10.66 2.83
C HIS A 389 12.62 12.08 2.85
N LEU A 390 11.59 12.35 3.66
CA LEU A 390 10.97 13.68 3.74
C LEU A 390 12.00 14.79 4.02
N GLN A 391 12.94 14.55 4.92
CA GLN A 391 13.97 15.53 5.26
C GLN A 391 14.91 15.83 4.08
N HIS A 392 15.17 14.84 3.20
CA HIS A 392 15.98 15.06 2.01
C HIS A 392 15.24 15.89 0.97
N TRP A 393 13.93 15.69 0.83
CA TRP A 393 13.08 16.55 -0.01
C TRP A 393 13.01 17.98 0.52
N LYS A 394 12.82 18.16 1.84
CA LYS A 394 12.81 19.48 2.49
C LYS A 394 14.13 20.23 2.35
N ARG A 395 15.26 19.52 2.34
CA ARG A 395 16.59 20.11 2.17
C ARG A 395 16.80 20.73 0.79
N VAL A 396 16.14 20.19 -0.24
CA VAL A 396 16.24 20.71 -1.61
C VAL A 396 15.20 21.82 -1.80
N GLU A 397 15.67 23.06 -1.81
CA GLU A 397 14.80 24.24 -1.96
C GLU A 397 13.93 24.13 -3.23
N GLY A 398 12.63 24.34 -3.06
CA GLY A 398 11.65 24.26 -4.13
C GLY A 398 11.24 22.85 -4.58
N ALA A 399 11.90 21.76 -4.13
CA ALA A 399 11.58 20.41 -4.60
C ALA A 399 10.15 19.96 -4.23
N LEU A 400 9.72 20.24 -3.01
CA LEU A 400 8.33 19.98 -2.57
C LEU A 400 7.32 20.87 -3.29
N ASN A 401 7.68 22.12 -3.62
CA ASN A 401 6.82 23.00 -4.42
C ASN A 401 6.66 22.46 -5.85
N LEU A 402 7.76 22.03 -6.48
CA LEU A 402 7.73 21.39 -7.78
C LEU A 402 6.88 20.12 -7.76
N LEU A 403 7.03 19.27 -6.73
CA LEU A 403 6.17 18.10 -6.53
C LEU A 403 4.70 18.52 -6.44
N HIS A 404 4.37 19.47 -5.55
CA HIS A 404 3.01 19.97 -5.34
C HIS A 404 2.35 20.45 -6.63
N CYS A 405 3.07 21.20 -7.47
CA CYS A 405 2.55 21.72 -8.73
C CYS A 405 2.33 20.66 -9.82
N THR A 406 2.96 19.48 -9.71
CA THR A 406 3.07 18.54 -10.84
C THR A 406 2.45 17.17 -10.58
N TRP A 407 2.37 16.72 -9.33
CA TRP A 407 1.94 15.36 -8.98
C TRP A 407 0.48 15.09 -9.34
N GLU A 408 -0.43 16.05 -9.17
CA GLU A 408 -1.83 15.90 -9.56
C GLU A 408 -2.00 15.77 -11.09
N GLY A 409 -1.08 16.37 -11.84
CA GLY A 409 -1.03 16.26 -13.30
C GLY A 409 -0.87 14.82 -13.77
N THR A 410 -0.20 13.95 -12.99
CA THR A 410 -0.03 12.54 -13.32
C THR A 410 -1.38 11.82 -13.47
N PHE A 411 -2.34 12.05 -12.56
CA PHE A 411 -3.65 11.38 -12.64
C PHE A 411 -4.49 11.83 -13.85
N ARG A 412 -4.20 12.99 -14.43
CA ARG A 412 -4.84 13.43 -15.68
C ARG A 412 -4.27 12.72 -16.92
N MET A 413 -3.07 12.17 -16.82
CA MET A 413 -2.37 11.52 -17.93
C MET A 413 -2.50 9.99 -17.91
N ILE A 414 -2.80 9.38 -16.76
CA ILE A 414 -3.06 7.94 -16.70
C ILE A 414 -4.46 7.67 -17.29
N PRO A 415 -4.60 6.78 -18.29
CA PRO A 415 -5.89 6.48 -18.90
C PRO A 415 -6.85 5.85 -17.88
N TYR A 416 -8.13 6.21 -17.97
CA TYR A 416 -9.19 5.60 -17.16
C TYR A 416 -9.80 4.38 -17.88
N PRO A 417 -10.04 3.24 -17.18
CA PRO A 417 -9.72 3.00 -15.78
C PRO A 417 -8.20 2.88 -15.54
N LEU A 418 -7.78 3.29 -14.34
CA LEU A 418 -6.39 3.30 -13.84
C LEU A 418 -5.73 1.89 -13.77
N GLU A 419 -6.39 0.90 -14.36
CA GLU A 419 -5.97 -0.48 -14.59
C GLU A 419 -5.02 -0.61 -15.78
N LYS A 420 -4.75 0.44 -16.56
CA LYS A 420 -3.65 0.45 -17.54
C LYS A 420 -2.66 1.51 -17.12
N GLY A 421 -1.65 1.12 -16.33
CA GLY A 421 -0.49 1.99 -16.16
C GLY A 421 0.15 2.25 -17.52
N HIS A 422 0.70 3.45 -17.70
CA HIS A 422 1.42 3.85 -18.90
C HIS A 422 2.82 3.24 -18.92
N LEU A 423 3.45 3.14 -17.74
CA LEU A 423 4.82 2.68 -17.53
C LEU A 423 4.92 1.48 -16.58
N PHE A 424 3.89 1.24 -15.76
CA PHE A 424 3.85 0.13 -14.81
C PHE A 424 2.63 -0.76 -15.01
N TYR A 425 2.71 -1.99 -14.52
CA TYR A 425 1.58 -2.93 -14.52
C TYR A 425 0.37 -2.36 -13.75
N PRO A 426 -0.84 -2.89 -13.97
CA PRO A 426 -2.04 -2.47 -13.24
C PRO A 426 -1.88 -2.62 -11.72
N TYR A 427 -2.57 -1.78 -10.93
CA TYR A 427 -2.62 -1.97 -9.47
C TYR A 427 -3.40 -3.24 -9.13
N PRO A 428 -2.88 -4.13 -8.28
CA PRO A 428 -3.61 -5.30 -7.82
C PRO A 428 -4.91 -4.91 -7.09
N VAL A 429 -5.99 -5.64 -7.33
CA VAL A 429 -7.30 -5.38 -6.69
C VAL A 429 -7.24 -5.57 -5.17
N CYS A 430 -6.31 -6.41 -4.68
CA CYS A 430 -6.08 -6.68 -3.25
C CYS A 430 -5.29 -5.60 -2.51
N THR A 431 -4.82 -4.53 -3.18
CA THR A 431 -3.87 -3.56 -2.59
C THR A 431 -4.40 -2.95 -1.29
N GLU A 432 -5.64 -2.50 -1.30
CA GLU A 432 -6.30 -1.90 -0.14
C GLU A 432 -6.41 -2.88 1.04
N THR A 433 -6.80 -4.13 0.77
CA THR A 433 -6.95 -5.16 1.82
C THR A 433 -5.60 -5.49 2.44
N ALA A 434 -4.56 -5.68 1.63
CA ALA A 434 -3.22 -6.01 2.12
C ALA A 434 -2.61 -4.86 2.94
N ASP A 435 -2.75 -3.61 2.52
CA ASP A 435 -2.28 -2.46 3.31
C ASP A 435 -3.06 -2.29 4.63
N ARG A 436 -4.36 -2.63 4.66
CA ARG A 436 -5.16 -2.62 5.90
C ARG A 436 -4.71 -3.67 6.92
N GLU A 437 -4.14 -4.78 6.47
CA GLU A 437 -3.56 -5.80 7.36
C GLU A 437 -2.18 -5.39 7.87
N LEU A 438 -1.39 -4.68 7.06
CA LEU A 438 -0.05 -4.20 7.43
C LEU A 438 -0.07 -2.97 8.33
N LEU A 439 -1.04 -2.07 8.15
CA LEU A 439 -1.05 -0.76 8.83
C LEU A 439 -2.04 -0.71 10.00
N PRO A 440 -1.71 -0.02 11.10
CA PRO A 440 -2.57 0.07 12.27
C PRO A 440 -3.79 0.96 12.02
N THR A 441 -4.91 0.36 11.63
CA THR A 441 -6.18 1.05 11.30
C THR A 441 -6.80 1.84 12.45
N VAL A 442 -6.37 1.58 13.69
CA VAL A 442 -6.84 2.28 14.90
C VAL A 442 -6.48 3.77 14.86
N PHE A 443 -5.34 4.14 14.29
CA PHE A 443 -4.88 5.53 14.24
C PHE A 443 -4.26 5.94 12.90
N HIS A 444 -4.42 5.10 11.87
CA HIS A 444 -4.01 5.41 10.50
C HIS A 444 -5.14 5.10 9.52
N GLU A 445 -5.53 6.10 8.73
CA GLU A 445 -6.50 5.92 7.65
C GLU A 445 -5.77 5.50 6.37
N VAL A 446 -5.97 4.25 5.94
CA VAL A 446 -5.32 3.71 4.73
C VAL A 446 -5.79 4.48 3.49
N SER A 447 -4.83 4.98 2.71
CA SER A 447 -5.17 5.64 1.43
C SER A 447 -5.55 4.61 0.39
N VAL A 448 -6.60 4.89 -0.38
CA VAL A 448 -7.07 4.02 -1.46
C VAL A 448 -6.73 4.64 -2.81
N TYR A 449 -5.84 3.96 -3.53
CA TYR A 449 -5.56 4.25 -4.94
C TYR A 449 -5.66 2.96 -5.76
N PRO A 450 -6.13 3.03 -7.01
CA PRO A 450 -6.73 4.19 -7.67
C PRO A 450 -8.02 4.65 -6.97
N LYS A 451 -8.23 5.98 -6.87
CA LYS A 451 -9.49 6.52 -6.33
C LYS A 451 -10.62 6.07 -7.25
N LYS A 452 -11.53 5.24 -6.73
CA LYS A 452 -12.79 4.91 -7.40
C LYS A 452 -13.72 6.12 -7.30
N GLU A 453 -13.48 7.14 -8.14
CA GLU A 453 -14.46 8.20 -8.27
C GLU A 453 -15.64 7.64 -9.05
N LEU A 454 -16.76 7.39 -8.34
CA LEU A 454 -18.04 7.14 -8.99
C LEU A 454 -18.31 8.35 -9.89
N PRO A 455 -18.47 8.17 -11.22
CA PRO A 455 -18.78 9.27 -12.11
C PRO A 455 -19.94 10.07 -11.55
N PHE A 456 -19.85 11.41 -11.61
CA PHE A 456 -20.89 12.32 -11.10
C PHE A 456 -22.30 11.90 -11.54
N PHE A 457 -22.44 11.35 -12.75
CA PHE A 457 -23.72 10.86 -13.27
C PHE A 457 -24.35 9.74 -12.43
N ILE A 458 -23.56 8.84 -11.82
CA ILE A 458 -24.10 7.82 -10.90
C ILE A 458 -24.68 8.49 -9.67
N LEU A 459 -23.91 9.38 -9.04
CA LEU A 459 -24.36 10.09 -7.84
C LEU A 459 -25.58 10.97 -8.14
N PHE A 460 -25.59 11.62 -9.30
CA PHE A 460 -26.71 12.43 -9.79
C PHE A 460 -27.96 11.57 -10.04
N THR A 461 -27.81 10.45 -10.74
CA THR A 461 -28.94 9.54 -11.04
C THR A 461 -29.46 8.88 -9.77
N ALA A 462 -28.58 8.41 -8.89
CA ALA A 462 -28.96 7.87 -7.59
C ALA A 462 -29.68 8.93 -6.75
N GLY A 463 -29.15 10.15 -6.69
CA GLY A 463 -29.79 11.28 -6.01
C GLY A 463 -31.17 11.61 -6.59
N LEU A 464 -31.30 11.63 -7.92
CA LEU A 464 -32.56 11.87 -8.61
C LEU A 464 -33.56 10.74 -8.34
N CYS A 465 -33.14 9.48 -8.41
CA CYS A 465 -33.98 8.33 -8.09
C CYS A 465 -34.44 8.35 -6.62
N SER A 466 -33.54 8.60 -5.66
CA SER A 466 -33.87 8.72 -4.23
C SER A 466 -34.84 9.88 -3.97
N PHE A 467 -34.61 11.03 -4.61
CA PHE A 467 -35.50 12.18 -4.50
C PHE A 467 -36.88 11.89 -5.08
N THR A 468 -36.95 11.23 -6.24
CA THR A 468 -38.21 10.87 -6.91
C THR A 468 -39.00 9.85 -6.09
N ALA A 469 -38.31 8.85 -5.52
CA ALA A 469 -38.91 7.87 -4.61
C ALA A 469 -39.46 8.53 -3.34
N MET A 470 -38.70 9.46 -2.75
CA MET A 470 -39.16 10.24 -1.60
C MET A 470 -40.40 11.09 -1.94
N LEU A 471 -40.42 11.75 -3.09
CA LEU A 471 -41.58 12.51 -3.57
C LEU A 471 -42.82 11.62 -3.77
N ALA A 472 -42.63 10.43 -4.32
CA ALA A 472 -43.72 9.47 -4.49
C ALA A 472 -44.28 9.01 -3.12
N LEU A 473 -43.40 8.73 -2.14
CA LEU A 473 -43.80 8.39 -0.77
C LEU A 473 -44.55 9.54 -0.08
N LEU A 474 -44.06 10.77 -0.18
CA LEU A 474 -44.71 11.95 0.39
C LEU A 474 -46.06 12.24 -0.28
N THR A 475 -46.17 12.06 -1.59
CA THR A 475 -47.43 12.22 -2.34
C THR A 475 -48.46 11.17 -1.94
N HIS A 476 -48.00 9.95 -1.63
CA HIS A 476 -48.87 8.89 -1.14
C HIS A 476 -49.31 9.12 0.32
N GLN A 477 -48.40 9.52 1.21
CA GLN A 477 -48.72 9.72 2.63
C GLN A 477 -49.48 11.03 2.90
N PHE A 478 -49.20 12.09 2.15
CA PHE A 478 -49.76 13.43 2.36
C PHE A 478 -50.28 14.06 1.05
N PRO A 479 -51.33 13.49 0.43
CA PRO A 479 -51.79 13.89 -0.90
C PRO A 479 -52.28 15.35 -0.96
N GLU A 480 -52.94 15.86 0.08
CA GLU A 480 -53.44 17.24 0.11
C GLU A 480 -52.31 18.27 0.19
N LEU A 481 -51.33 18.02 1.07
CA LEU A 481 -50.17 18.88 1.25
C LEU A 481 -49.31 18.94 -0.01
N MET A 482 -49.13 17.79 -0.67
CA MET A 482 -48.40 17.70 -1.94
C MET A 482 -49.17 18.33 -3.10
N GLY A 483 -50.50 18.32 -3.06
CA GLY A 483 -51.35 19.06 -3.99
C GLY A 483 -51.16 20.58 -3.88
N VAL A 484 -51.06 21.12 -2.66
CA VAL A 484 -50.74 22.54 -2.41
C VAL A 484 -49.32 22.86 -2.89
N PHE A 485 -48.35 22.01 -2.55
CA PHE A 485 -46.97 22.14 -2.99
C PHE A 485 -46.85 22.18 -4.52
N ALA A 486 -47.53 21.27 -5.24
CA ALA A 486 -47.53 21.24 -6.70
C ALA A 486 -48.15 22.49 -7.33
N LYS A 487 -49.21 23.05 -6.72
CA LYS A 487 -49.79 24.33 -7.15
C LYS A 487 -48.82 25.50 -6.94
N ALA A 488 -48.13 25.55 -5.81
CA ALA A 488 -47.13 26.57 -5.52
C ALA A 488 -45.96 26.52 -6.51
N VAL A 489 -45.43 25.34 -6.82
CA VAL A 489 -44.36 25.16 -7.82
C VAL A 489 -44.81 25.60 -9.21
N LYS A 490 -46.04 25.29 -9.63
CA LYS A 490 -46.61 25.79 -10.89
C LYS A 490 -46.69 27.31 -10.93
N LEU A 491 -47.10 27.93 -9.83
CA LEU A 491 -47.21 29.39 -9.74
C LEU A 491 -45.83 30.07 -9.86
N ILE A 492 -44.83 29.53 -9.17
CA ILE A 492 -43.44 30.02 -9.22
C ILE A 492 -42.87 29.86 -10.63
N LYS A 493 -43.10 28.71 -11.29
CA LYS A 493 -42.67 28.49 -12.68
C LYS A 493 -43.31 29.50 -13.62
N HIS A 494 -44.59 29.79 -13.44
CA HIS A 494 -45.32 30.75 -14.27
C HIS A 494 -44.79 32.18 -14.07
N LEU A 495 -44.52 32.58 -12.82
CA LEU A 495 -43.87 33.85 -12.48
C LEU A 495 -42.47 33.97 -13.09
N TYR A 496 -41.67 32.91 -13.03
CA TYR A 496 -40.33 32.87 -13.63
C TYR A 496 -40.37 33.02 -15.16
N LEU A 497 -41.30 32.34 -15.83
CA LEU A 497 -41.53 32.50 -17.27
C LEU A 497 -41.99 33.91 -17.64
N CYS A 498 -42.89 34.52 -16.86
CA CYS A 498 -43.31 35.90 -17.05
C CYS A 498 -42.16 36.90 -16.84
N LEU A 499 -41.30 36.68 -15.82
CA LEU A 499 -40.12 37.51 -15.56
C LEU A 499 -39.07 37.37 -16.67
N LYS A 500 -38.86 36.16 -17.20
CA LYS A 500 -37.94 35.91 -18.31
C LYS A 500 -38.43 36.53 -19.62
N TYR A 501 -39.74 36.51 -19.87
CA TYR A 501 -40.35 37.19 -21.02
C TYR A 501 -40.20 38.72 -20.93
N LYS A 502 -40.32 39.30 -19.72
CA LYS A 502 -40.15 40.74 -19.48
C LYS A 502 -38.71 41.26 -19.60
N PHE A 503 -37.71 40.38 -19.59
CA PHE A 503 -36.29 40.73 -19.72
C PHE A 503 -35.73 40.51 -21.15
N PHE A 504 -36.47 39.87 -22.05
CA PHE A 504 -36.07 39.59 -23.44
C PHE A 504 -36.90 40.33 -24.51
N THR A 505 -37.80 41.20 -24.07
CA THR A 505 -38.41 42.31 -24.82
C THR A 505 -37.94 43.60 -24.17
#